data_AF-A0A6B3FJ95-F1
#
_entry.id   AF-A0A6B3FJ95-F1
#
_cell.length_a   1.000
_cell.length_b   1.000
_cell.length_c   1.000
_cell.angle_alpha   90.00
_cell.angle_beta   90.00
_cell.angle_gamma   90.00
#
_symmetry.space_group_name_H-M   'P 1'
#
loop_
_entity.id
_entity.type
_entity.pdbx_description
1 polymer ?
#
loop_
_entity_poly.entity_id
_entity_poly.type
_entity_poly.pdbx_seq_one_letter_code
_entity_poly.pdbx_strand_id
1 'polypeptide(L)'
;GGWTATGQPWAYDAERYAWVAGQRAIEQQAMRDYVTGTGCRMEFLRRALDDEAAVPCGRCDNCAGTRFGTEVSPVALTSAHGELERPGVDVEPRRM
;
A
#
# COMPACT_ATOMS: atom_id res chain seq x y z
N GLY A 1 -6.71 39.99 -17.85
CA GLY A 1 -6.85 39.26 -16.57
C GLY A 1 -8.29 38.83 -16.45
N GLY A 2 -8.55 37.52 -16.47
CA GLY A 2 -9.87 36.94 -16.73
C GLY A 2 -10.52 36.30 -15.50
N TRP A 3 -10.51 36.99 -14.36
CA TRP A 3 -11.23 36.53 -13.18
C TRP A 3 -12.32 37.53 -12.81
N THR A 4 -13.53 37.03 -12.59
CA THR A 4 -14.69 37.82 -12.16
C THR A 4 -15.05 37.41 -10.73
N ALA A 5 -15.22 38.39 -9.84
CA ALA A 5 -15.63 38.13 -8.46
C ALA A 5 -17.05 37.56 -8.42
N THR A 6 -17.28 36.58 -7.55
CA THR A 6 -18.60 35.93 -7.40
C THR A 6 -19.58 36.76 -6.55
N GLY A 7 -19.09 37.79 -5.83
CA GLY A 7 -19.87 38.59 -4.89
C GLY A 7 -20.32 37.84 -3.63
N GLN A 8 -19.95 36.57 -3.48
CA GLN A 8 -20.32 35.74 -2.34
C GLN A 8 -19.24 35.84 -1.25
N PRO A 9 -19.62 36.08 0.02
CA PRO A 9 -18.67 36.05 1.13
C PRO A 9 -18.14 34.62 1.30
N TRP A 10 -16.85 34.51 1.57
CA TRP A 10 -16.23 33.22 1.87
C TRP A 10 -16.46 32.85 3.33
N ALA A 11 -16.89 31.62 3.58
CA ALA A 11 -16.98 31.03 4.91
C ALA A 11 -16.31 29.65 4.90
N TYR A 12 -15.61 29.33 5.99
CA TYR A 12 -14.99 28.02 6.15
C TYR A 12 -16.04 26.97 6.52
N ASP A 13 -16.18 25.96 5.67
CA ASP A 13 -17.10 24.84 5.87
C ASP A 13 -16.50 23.80 6.84
N ALA A 14 -16.43 24.17 8.12
CA ALA A 14 -15.78 23.38 9.16
C ALA A 14 -16.38 21.98 9.32
N GLU A 15 -17.71 21.86 9.19
CA GLU A 15 -18.44 20.59 9.35
C GLU A 15 -18.04 19.59 8.27
N ARG A 16 -18.05 20.01 6.99
CA ARG A 16 -17.64 19.15 5.89
C ARG A 16 -16.20 18.67 6.05
N TYR A 17 -15.28 19.56 6.42
CA TYR A 17 -13.88 19.17 6.61
C TYR A 17 -13.69 18.25 7.82
N ALA A 18 -14.43 18.45 8.92
CA ALA A 18 -14.41 17.55 10.06
C ALA A 18 -14.91 16.15 9.68
N TRP A 19 -15.98 16.06 8.89
CA TRP A 19 -16.48 14.78 8.38
C TRP A 19 -15.45 14.07 7.49
N VAL A 20 -14.84 14.78 6.53
CA VAL A 20 -13.78 14.24 5.67
C VAL A 20 -12.58 13.74 6.50
N ALA A 21 -12.16 14.51 7.52
CA ALA A 21 -11.08 14.09 8.40
C ALA A 21 -11.43 12.82 9.18
N GLY A 22 -12.69 12.68 9.64
CA GLY A 22 -13.20 11.46 10.26
C GLY A 22 -13.13 10.24 9.34
N GLN A 23 -13.58 10.38 8.08
CA GLN A 23 -13.49 9.30 7.09
C GLN A 23 -12.03 8.87 6.84
N ARG A 24 -11.12 9.83 6.69
CA ARG A 24 -9.69 9.54 6.53
C ARG A 24 -9.08 8.84 7.74
N ALA A 25 -9.54 9.13 8.95
CA ALA A 25 -9.06 8.46 10.16
C ALA A 25 -9.51 6.99 10.18
N ILE A 26 -10.75 6.71 9.77
CA ILE A 26 -11.30 5.35 9.64
C ILE A 26 -10.50 4.55 8.60
N GLU A 27 -10.26 5.12 7.41
CA GLU A 27 -9.47 4.48 6.35
C GLU A 27 -8.04 4.17 6.82
N GLN A 28 -7.38 5.13 7.49
CA GLN A 28 -6.04 4.92 8.04
C GLN A 28 -6.01 3.80 9.07
N GLN A 29 -7.03 3.72 9.93
CA GLN A 29 -7.12 2.63 10.90
C GLN A 29 -7.31 1.28 10.20
N ALA A 30 -8.17 1.21 9.18
CA ALA A 30 -8.35 -0.02 8.39
C ALA A 30 -7.05 -0.49 7.72
N MET A 31 -6.20 0.44 7.24
CA MET A 31 -4.88 0.08 6.72
C MET A 31 -3.95 -0.49 7.81
N ARG A 32 -3.98 0.06 9.02
CA ARG A 32 -3.18 -0.46 10.15
C ARG A 32 -3.66 -1.86 10.54
N ASP A 33 -4.98 -2.03 10.65
CA ASP A 33 -5.60 -3.31 11.00
C ASP A 33 -5.32 -4.38 9.94
N TYR A 34 -5.29 -4.01 8.66
CA TYR A 34 -4.86 -4.91 7.59
C TYR A 34 -3.41 -5.35 7.76
N VAL A 35 -2.49 -4.44 8.10
CA VAL A 35 -1.05 -4.75 8.23
C VAL A 35 -0.79 -5.64 9.44
N THR A 36 -1.36 -5.32 10.60
CA THR A 36 -1.11 -6.02 11.87
C THR A 36 -2.00 -7.24 12.08
N GLY A 37 -3.08 -7.36 11.31
CA GLY A 37 -4.04 -8.45 11.41
C GLY A 37 -3.43 -9.83 11.13
N THR A 38 -3.82 -10.81 11.93
CA THR A 38 -3.38 -12.22 11.81
C THR A 38 -4.37 -13.10 11.03
N GLY A 39 -5.58 -12.61 10.74
CA GLY A 39 -6.60 -13.31 9.96
C GLY A 39 -6.29 -13.36 8.46
N CYS A 40 -7.14 -14.01 7.66
CA CYS A 40 -6.95 -14.05 6.22
C CYS A 40 -7.00 -12.64 5.61
N ARG A 41 -5.91 -12.20 4.97
CA ARG A 41 -5.82 -10.88 4.34
C ARG A 41 -6.89 -10.64 3.28
N MET A 42 -7.16 -11.64 2.44
CA MET A 42 -8.18 -11.49 1.40
C MET A 42 -9.59 -11.49 1.96
N GLU A 43 -9.85 -12.25 3.02
CA GLU A 43 -11.16 -12.20 3.68
C GLU A 43 -11.41 -10.82 4.28
N PHE A 44 -10.40 -10.22 4.94
CA PHE A 44 -10.45 -8.84 5.42
C PHE A 44 -10.80 -7.85 4.30
N LEU A 45 -10.06 -7.91 3.17
CA LEU A 45 -10.29 -7.01 2.04
C LEU A 45 -11.68 -7.18 1.42
N ARG A 46 -12.17 -8.42 1.30
CA ARG A 46 -13.51 -8.70 0.77
C ARG A 46 -14.60 -8.15 1.68
N ARG A 47 -14.46 -8.31 3.01
CA ARG A 47 -15.40 -7.70 3.98
C ARG A 47 -15.40 -6.18 3.92
N ALA A 48 -14.23 -5.54 3.77
CA ALA A 48 -14.12 -4.09 3.61
C ALA A 48 -14.74 -3.57 2.31
N LEU A 49 -14.97 -4.45 1.33
CA LEU A 49 -15.66 -4.18 0.07
C LEU A 49 -17.10 -4.71 0.07
N ASP A 50 -17.67 -4.94 1.26
CA ASP A 50 -19.05 -5.38 1.47
C ASP A 50 -19.41 -6.71 0.77
N ASP A 51 -18.43 -7.62 0.62
CA ASP A 51 -18.65 -8.96 0.07
C ASP A 51 -19.16 -9.92 1.17
N GLU A 52 -20.45 -10.22 1.13
CA GLU A 52 -21.10 -11.15 2.08
C GLU A 52 -20.59 -12.59 2.00
N ALA A 53 -19.95 -12.99 0.89
CA ALA A 53 -19.37 -14.32 0.68
C ALA A 53 -17.88 -14.37 1.05
N ALA A 54 -17.37 -13.39 1.80
CA ALA A 54 -15.99 -13.36 2.26
C ALA A 54 -15.67 -14.56 3.17
N VAL A 55 -14.70 -15.37 2.73
CA VAL A 55 -14.19 -16.55 3.45
C VAL A 55 -12.66 -16.60 3.35
N PRO A 56 -11.97 -17.34 4.25
CA PRO A 56 -10.52 -17.52 4.19
C PRO A 56 -10.06 -18.03 2.81
N CYS A 57 -9.04 -17.39 2.24
CA CYS A 57 -8.64 -17.64 0.84
C CYS A 57 -7.64 -18.79 0.66
N GLY A 58 -7.04 -19.30 1.73
CA GLY A 58 -6.04 -20.37 1.71
C GLY A 58 -4.69 -20.01 1.06
N ARG A 59 -4.50 -18.78 0.57
CA ARG A 59 -3.38 -18.40 -0.31
C ARG A 59 -2.60 -17.16 0.11
N CYS A 60 -3.05 -16.34 1.04
CA CYS A 60 -2.23 -15.22 1.54
C CYS A 60 -1.14 -15.73 2.49
N ASP A 61 -0.18 -14.88 2.83
CA ASP A 61 0.86 -15.12 3.85
C ASP A 61 0.27 -15.61 5.18
N ASN A 62 -0.79 -14.99 5.69
CA ASN A 62 -1.42 -15.44 6.94
C ASN A 62 -2.05 -16.84 6.83
N CYS A 63 -2.55 -17.24 5.65
CA CYS A 63 -3.15 -18.56 5.45
C CYS A 63 -2.11 -19.65 5.12
N ALA A 64 -1.09 -19.30 4.34
CA ALA A 64 -0.08 -20.23 3.86
C ALA A 64 1.12 -20.34 4.82
N GLY A 65 1.18 -19.48 5.83
CA GLY A 65 2.32 -19.36 6.74
C GLY A 65 3.56 -18.77 6.05
N THR A 66 4.67 -18.80 6.78
CA THR A 66 5.97 -18.31 6.31
C THR A 66 6.42 -19.12 5.09
N ARG A 67 6.43 -18.49 3.92
CA ARG A 67 6.78 -19.17 2.65
C ARG A 67 8.27 -19.30 2.42
N PHE A 68 9.07 -18.43 3.03
CA PHE A 68 10.51 -18.38 2.84
C PHE A 68 11.19 -18.23 4.19
N GLY A 69 12.18 -19.07 4.46
CA GLY A 69 13.07 -18.87 5.61
C GLY A 69 13.94 -17.62 5.40
N THR A 70 14.57 -17.16 6.47
CA THR A 70 15.57 -16.08 6.43
C THR A 70 16.93 -16.54 5.94
N GLU A 71 17.09 -17.85 5.73
CA GLU A 71 18.32 -18.46 5.24
C GLU A 71 18.57 -18.08 3.78
N VAL A 72 19.79 -17.62 3.50
CA VAL A 72 20.24 -17.30 2.14
C VAL A 72 21.35 -18.26 1.76
N SER A 73 21.26 -18.81 0.54
CA SER A 73 22.30 -19.71 0.02
C SER A 73 23.67 -19.00 0.01
N PRO A 74 24.71 -19.57 0.63
CA PRO A 74 26.06 -19.01 0.58
C PRO A 74 26.57 -18.84 -0.85
N VAL A 75 26.22 -19.77 -1.74
CA VAL A 75 26.56 -19.69 -3.17
C VAL A 75 25.90 -18.48 -3.84
N ALA A 76 24.62 -18.23 -3.54
CA ALA A 76 23.91 -17.08 -4.07
C ALA A 76 24.48 -15.76 -3.54
N LEU A 77 24.87 -15.71 -2.26
CA LEU A 77 25.54 -14.55 -1.66
C LEU A 77 26.87 -14.25 -2.33
N THR A 78 27.73 -15.27 -2.48
CA THR A 78 29.03 -15.11 -3.17
C THR A 78 28.83 -14.66 -4.62
N SER A 79 27.86 -15.25 -5.33
CA SER A 79 27.54 -14.84 -6.70
C SER A 79 27.05 -13.39 -6.76
N ALA A 80 26.19 -12.96 -5.85
CA ALA A 80 25.68 -11.60 -5.80
C ALA A 80 26.78 -10.58 -5.51
N HIS A 81 27.70 -10.89 -4.59
CA HIS A 81 28.88 -10.04 -4.34
C HIS A 81 29.74 -9.91 -5.60
N GLY A 82 29.99 -11.01 -6.30
CA GLY A 82 30.73 -11.00 -7.56
C GLY A 82 30.07 -10.11 -8.62
N GLU A 83 28.74 -10.10 -8.73
CA GLU A 83 28.02 -9.21 -9.66
C GLU A 83 28.10 -7.73 -9.25
N LEU A 84 28.02 -7.43 -7.96
CA LEU A 84 28.08 -6.05 -7.45
C LEU A 84 29.48 -5.43 -7.60
N GLU A 85 30.54 -6.24 -7.62
CA GLU A 85 31.92 -5.78 -7.82
C GLU A 85 32.25 -5.49 -9.29
N ARG A 86 31.40 -5.92 -10.23
CA ARG A 86 31.61 -5.65 -11.64
C ARG A 86 31.34 -4.19 -11.96
N PRO A 87 32.14 -3.56 -12.83
CA PRO A 87 31.80 -2.25 -13.37
C PRO A 87 30.39 -2.25 -13.96
N GLY A 88 29.59 -1.25 -13.59
CA GLY A 88 28.25 -1.07 -14.12
C GLY A 88 28.25 -0.87 -15.63
N VAL A 89 27.09 -1.09 -16.26
CA VAL A 89 26.88 -0.78 -17.67
C VAL A 89 26.40 0.66 -17.82
N ASP A 90 26.89 1.36 -18.84
CA ASP A 90 26.37 2.68 -19.19
C ASP A 90 24.90 2.55 -19.62
N VAL A 91 24.01 3.22 -18.90
CA VAL A 91 22.59 3.30 -19.22
C VAL A 91 22.34 4.63 -19.94
N GLU A 92 22.27 4.56 -21.26
CA GLU A 92 21.99 5.73 -22.08
C GLU A 92 20.60 6.33 -21.77
N PRO A 93 20.47 7.68 -21.76
CA PRO A 93 19.17 8.33 -21.59
C PRO A 93 18.16 7.86 -22.64
N ARG A 94 16.92 7.63 -22.22
CA ARG A 94 15.82 7.36 -23.16
C ARG A 94 15.60 8.59 -24.04
N ARG A 95 15.64 8.39 -25.36
CA ARG A 95 15.39 9.43 -26.37
C ARG A 95 13.96 9.99 -26.19
N MET A 96 13.83 11.31 -26.12
CA MET A 96 12.54 12.03 -26.18
C MET A 96 12.06 12.16 -27.62
#